data_AF-A0A1B6HQW5-F1
#
_entry.id   AF-A0A1B6HQW5-F1
#
_cell.length_a   1.000
_cell.length_b   1.000
_cell.length_c   1.000
_cell.angle_alpha   90.00
_cell.angle_beta   90.00
_cell.angle_gamma   90.00
#
_symmetry.space_group_name_H-M   'P 1'
#
loop_
_entity.id
_entity.type
_entity.pdbx_description
1 polymer ?
#
loop_
_entity_poly.entity_id
_entity_poly.type
_entity_poly.pdbx_seq_one_letter_code
_entity_poly.pdbx_strand_id
1 'polypeptide(L)'
;LGTAYISYMGPFVSVYRDQLLKVWSESIKATEVPFSPGFSVVEFLCDPTTIREWNIQGLPTDSFSTENGIIITRGTRWPLIIDPQCQAWKWIRNMEGPKDLQVVDFGTHHYMKVVE
;
A
#
# COMPACT_ATOMS: atom_id res chain seq x y z
N LEU A 1 7.15 11.45 8.57
CA LEU A 1 5.74 11.18 8.20
C LEU A 1 5.60 9.97 7.28
N GLY A 2 6.25 9.93 6.10
CA GLY A 2 6.13 8.82 5.15
C GLY A 2 6.40 7.42 5.74
N THR A 3 7.51 7.24 6.47
CA THR A 3 7.83 5.95 7.11
C THR A 3 6.78 5.50 8.12
N ALA A 4 6.28 6.43 8.94
CA ALA A 4 5.21 6.13 9.91
C ALA A 4 3.92 5.73 9.17
N TYR A 5 3.62 6.38 8.05
CA TYR A 5 2.45 6.06 7.24
C TYR A 5 2.51 4.60 6.75
N ILE A 6 3.59 4.21 6.07
CA ILE A 6 3.77 2.85 5.55
C ILE A 6 3.72 1.81 6.69
N SER A 7 4.30 2.13 7.84
CA SER A 7 4.45 1.19 8.95
C SER A 7 3.15 0.94 9.74
N TYR A 8 2.29 1.96 9.86
CA TYR A 8 1.15 1.90 10.79
C TYR A 8 -0.23 2.05 10.13
N MET A 9 -0.33 2.57 8.89
CA MET A 9 -1.64 2.91 8.30
C MET A 9 -2.37 1.73 7.64
N GLY A 10 -1.67 0.63 7.38
CA GLY A 10 -2.21 -0.57 6.72
C GLY A 10 -3.62 -0.99 7.18
N PRO A 11 -3.85 -1.20 8.48
CA PRO A 11 -5.14 -1.69 8.98
C PRO A 11 -6.25 -0.63 9.08
N PHE A 12 -5.96 0.65 8.87
CA PHE A 12 -6.92 1.73 9.09
C PHE A 12 -7.60 2.17 7.80
N VAL A 13 -8.87 2.61 7.91
CA VAL A 13 -9.60 3.28 6.81
C VAL A 13 -9.24 4.77 6.73
N SER A 14 -9.53 5.43 5.60
CA SER A 14 -9.12 6.81 5.29
C SER A 14 -9.33 7.81 6.44
N VAL A 15 -10.51 7.80 7.09
CA VAL A 15 -10.82 8.74 8.18
C VAL A 15 -9.82 8.66 9.33
N TYR A 16 -9.40 7.46 9.71
CA TYR A 16 -8.40 7.27 10.77
C TYR A 16 -6.99 7.61 10.30
N ARG A 17 -6.68 7.34 9.03
CA ARG A 17 -5.39 7.73 8.44
C ARG A 17 -5.22 9.24 8.45
N ASP A 18 -6.25 9.98 8.06
CA ASP A 18 -6.24 11.45 8.08
C ASP A 18 -6.09 12.00 9.50
N GLN A 19 -6.80 11.42 10.47
CA GLN A 19 -6.69 11.80 11.87
C GLN A 19 -5.27 11.58 12.42
N LEU A 20 -4.70 10.39 12.19
CA LEU A 20 -3.34 10.06 12.64
C LEU A 20 -2.29 10.95 11.96
N LEU A 21 -2.42 11.20 10.66
CA LEU A 21 -1.52 12.08 9.93
C LEU A 21 -1.55 13.51 10.47
N LYS A 22 -2.75 14.01 10.82
CA LYS A 22 -2.92 15.31 11.48
C LYS A 22 -2.24 15.34 12.85
N VAL A 23 -2.50 14.35 13.70
CA VAL A 23 -1.87 14.25 15.04
C VAL A 23 -0.35 14.22 14.94
N TRP A 24 0.21 13.41 14.03
CA TRP A 24 1.66 13.36 13.83
C TRP A 24 2.23 14.66 13.28
N SER A 25 1.52 15.32 12.36
CA SER A 25 1.96 16.60 11.81
C SER A 25 1.95 17.70 12.87
N GLU A 26 0.94 17.74 13.73
CA GLU A 26 0.87 18.66 14.88
C GLU A 26 1.97 18.38 15.90
N SER A 27 2.27 17.11 16.19
CA SER A 27 3.37 16.74 17.07
C SER A 27 4.73 17.19 16.51
N ILE A 28 4.97 17.02 15.20
CA ILE A 28 6.21 17.46 14.54
C ILE A 28 6.35 18.98 14.61
N LYS A 29 5.25 19.72 14.35
CA LYS A 29 5.22 21.19 14.50
C LYS A 29 5.58 21.62 15.92
N ALA A 30 5.00 20.97 16.93
CA ALA A 30 5.26 21.29 18.34
C ALA A 30 6.73 21.03 18.74
N THR A 31 7.40 20.08 18.10
CA THR A 31 8.83 19.80 18.31
C THR A 31 9.78 20.68 17.49
N GLU A 32 9.25 21.66 16.75
CA GLU A 32 10.02 22.58 15.88
C GLU A 32 10.91 21.88 14.85
N VAL A 33 10.58 20.63 14.48
CA VAL A 33 11.29 19.88 13.44
C VAL A 33 10.81 20.38 12.08
N PRO A 34 11.71 20.84 11.19
CA PRO A 34 11.33 21.28 9.85
C PRO A 34 10.70 20.16 9.03
N PHE A 35 9.59 20.44 8.36
CA PHE A 35 8.96 19.53 7.41
C PHE A 35 8.17 20.30 6.34
N SER A 36 7.92 19.67 5.20
CA SER A 36 7.20 20.28 4.09
C SER A 36 5.74 20.58 4.46
N PRO A 37 5.25 21.82 4.33
CA PRO A 37 3.85 22.13 4.52
C PRO A 37 3.01 21.44 3.43
N GLY A 38 1.81 20.95 3.80
CA GLY A 38 0.94 20.25 2.86
C GLY A 38 1.45 18.87 2.43
N PHE A 39 2.18 18.17 3.30
CA PHE A 39 2.69 16.83 3.03
C PHE A 39 1.60 15.88 2.51
N SER A 40 1.74 15.45 1.25
CA SER A 40 0.94 14.41 0.63
C SER A 40 1.75 13.10 0.58
N VAL A 41 1.22 12.05 1.19
CA VAL A 41 1.84 10.72 1.22
C VAL A 41 1.97 10.17 -0.20
N VAL A 42 0.94 10.37 -1.01
CA VAL A 42 0.87 9.88 -2.39
C VAL A 42 1.95 10.54 -3.24
N GLU A 43 2.03 11.87 -3.23
CA GLU A 43 3.02 12.63 -3.99
C GLU A 43 4.46 12.37 -3.52
N PHE A 44 4.64 12.08 -2.23
CA PHE A 44 5.96 11.85 -1.65
C PHE A 44 6.50 10.44 -1.92
N LEU A 45 5.63 9.41 -1.97
CA LEU A 45 6.04 8.01 -2.05
C LEU A 45 5.78 7.35 -3.41
N CYS A 46 5.02 8.02 -4.28
CA CYS A 46 4.62 7.49 -5.57
C CYS A 46 4.62 8.57 -6.64
N ASP A 47 5.08 8.22 -7.83
CA ASP A 47 4.99 9.08 -9.00
C ASP A 47 3.71 8.79 -9.82
N PRO A 48 3.19 9.77 -10.57
CA PRO A 48 1.97 9.59 -11.35
C PRO A 48 2.04 8.50 -12.41
N THR A 49 3.24 8.17 -12.91
CA THR A 49 3.42 7.11 -13.90
C THR A 49 3.19 5.74 -13.27
N THR A 50 3.75 5.50 -12.08
CA THR A 50 3.51 4.28 -11.30
C THR A 50 2.03 4.11 -10.96
N ILE A 51 1.34 5.18 -10.53
CA ILE A 51 -0.10 5.13 -10.24
C ILE A 51 -0.90 4.77 -11.50
N ARG A 52 -0.54 5.36 -12.64
CA ARG A 52 -1.19 5.04 -13.92
C ARG A 52 -1.00 3.59 -14.31
N GLU A 53 0.19 3.04 -14.12
CA GLU A 53 0.48 1.63 -14.38
C GLU A 53 -0.37 0.72 -13.48
N TRP A 54 -0.49 1.03 -12.19
CA TRP A 54 -1.38 0.28 -11.28
C TRP A 54 -2.84 0.31 -11.74
N ASN A 55 -3.32 1.46 -12.24
CA ASN A 55 -4.67 1.58 -12.77
C ASN A 55 -4.89 0.70 -14.01
N ILE A 56 -3.90 0.63 -14.91
CA ILE A 56 -3.92 -0.28 -16.08
C ILE A 56 -3.96 -1.74 -15.62
N GLN A 57 -3.24 -2.06 -14.54
CA GLN A 57 -3.22 -3.39 -13.92
C GLN A 57 -4.50 -3.69 -13.10
N GLY A 58 -5.44 -2.74 -12.98
CA GLY A 58 -6.74 -2.94 -12.37
C GLY A 58 -6.86 -2.51 -10.90
N LEU A 59 -5.88 -1.76 -10.38
CA LEU A 59 -6.08 -1.02 -9.12
C LEU A 59 -7.14 0.07 -9.33
N PRO A 60 -8.11 0.23 -8.43
CA PRO A 60 -9.06 1.34 -8.52
C PRO A 60 -8.39 2.71 -8.40
N THR A 61 -8.96 3.71 -9.07
CA THR A 61 -8.39 5.08 -9.18
C THR A 61 -8.65 5.97 -7.96
N ASP A 62 -9.31 5.46 -6.92
CA ASP A 62 -9.58 6.23 -5.71
C ASP A 62 -8.33 6.39 -4.83
N SER A 63 -8.36 7.41 -3.97
CA SER A 63 -7.21 7.72 -3.10
C SER A 63 -6.90 6.60 -2.12
N PHE A 64 -7.92 5.92 -1.57
CA PHE A 64 -7.73 4.86 -0.60
C PHE A 64 -7.04 3.63 -1.22
N SER A 65 -7.44 3.24 -2.43
CA SER A 65 -6.78 2.19 -3.21
C SER A 65 -5.34 2.56 -3.56
N THR A 66 -5.09 3.82 -3.93
CA THR A 66 -3.73 4.32 -4.20
C THR A 66 -2.83 4.25 -2.96
N GLU A 67 -3.34 4.68 -1.80
CA GLU A 67 -2.64 4.56 -0.52
C GLU A 67 -2.32 3.11 -0.16
N ASN A 68 -3.26 2.20 -0.37
CA ASN A 68 -3.04 0.77 -0.16
C ASN A 68 -1.95 0.23 -1.10
N GLY A 69 -1.98 0.64 -2.37
CA GLY A 69 -0.93 0.30 -3.34
C GLY A 69 0.45 0.75 -2.88
N ILE A 70 0.56 1.96 -2.31
CA ILE A 70 1.80 2.46 -1.71
C ILE A 70 2.25 1.59 -0.53
N ILE A 71 1.34 1.26 0.40
CA ILE A 71 1.68 0.43 1.57
C ILE A 71 2.15 -0.96 1.13
N ILE A 72 1.48 -1.57 0.15
CA ILE A 72 1.80 -2.90 -0.38
C ILE A 72 3.16 -2.91 -1.07
N THR A 73 3.46 -1.88 -1.87
CA THR A 73 4.69 -1.84 -2.70
C THR A 73 5.91 -1.23 -2.00
N ARG A 74 5.71 -0.35 -1.01
CA ARG A 74 6.79 0.32 -0.26
C ARG A 74 7.04 -0.31 1.11
N GLY A 75 6.14 -1.18 1.59
CA GLY A 75 6.30 -1.92 2.82
C GLY A 75 7.50 -2.87 2.75
N THR A 76 8.26 -2.96 3.84
CA THR A 76 9.40 -3.89 3.95
C THR A 76 8.98 -5.29 4.42
N ARG A 77 7.74 -5.44 4.88
CA ARG A 77 7.17 -6.70 5.35
C ARG A 77 6.15 -7.21 4.33
N TRP A 78 6.02 -8.53 4.25
CA TRP A 78 4.96 -9.17 3.44
C TRP A 78 3.57 -8.69 3.90
N PRO A 79 2.78 -8.06 3.01
CA PRO A 79 1.49 -7.51 3.38
C PRO A 79 0.44 -8.62 3.52
N LEU A 80 -0.32 -8.60 4.61
CA LEU A 80 -1.56 -9.35 4.73
C LEU A 80 -2.71 -8.49 4.22
N ILE A 81 -3.33 -8.90 3.11
CA ILE A 81 -4.35 -8.10 2.43
C ILE A 81 -5.74 -8.62 2.83
N ILE A 82 -6.58 -7.71 3.34
CA ILE A 82 -7.99 -7.96 3.62
C ILE A 82 -8.81 -7.40 2.45
N ASP A 83 -9.22 -8.28 1.52
CA ASP A 83 -9.82 -7.88 0.24
C ASP A 83 -11.08 -8.71 -0.07
N PRO A 84 -12.26 -8.33 0.45
CA PRO A 84 -13.49 -9.07 0.22
C PRO A 84 -14.01 -8.97 -1.22
N GLN A 85 -13.53 -7.99 -1.99
CA GLN A 85 -13.97 -7.75 -3.38
C GLN A 85 -13.00 -8.33 -4.42
N CYS A 86 -11.90 -8.95 -3.96
CA CYS A 86 -10.82 -9.47 -4.80
C CYS A 86 -10.22 -8.42 -5.76
N GLN A 87 -10.23 -7.13 -5.39
CA GLN A 87 -9.66 -6.06 -6.20
C GLN A 87 -8.13 -6.07 -6.16
N ALA A 88 -7.55 -6.11 -4.96
CA ALA A 88 -6.10 -6.19 -4.77
C ALA A 88 -5.56 -7.51 -5.32
N TRP A 89 -6.30 -8.61 -5.18
CA TRP A 89 -5.94 -9.90 -5.78
C TRP A 89 -5.81 -9.82 -7.32
N LYS A 90 -6.77 -9.19 -8.00
CA LYS A 90 -6.72 -9.01 -9.47
C LYS A 90 -5.55 -8.12 -9.86
N TRP A 91 -5.36 -7.01 -9.16
CA TRP A 91 -4.27 -6.08 -9.40
C TRP A 91 -2.90 -6.76 -9.27
N ILE A 92 -2.65 -7.49 -8.18
CA ILE A 92 -1.37 -8.19 -7.96
C ILE A 92 -1.12 -9.26 -9.02
N ARG A 93 -2.17 -10.02 -9.41
CA ARG A 93 -2.04 -11.00 -10.50
C ARG A 93 -1.66 -10.37 -11.83
N ASN A 94 -2.23 -9.21 -12.16
CA ASN A 94 -1.89 -8.51 -13.40
C ASN A 94 -0.49 -7.89 -13.33
N MET A 95 -0.12 -7.35 -12.16
CA MET A 95 1.18 -6.69 -11.93
C MET A 95 2.36 -7.69 -11.94
N GLU A 96 2.21 -8.81 -11.23
CA GLU A 96 3.29 -9.79 -11.05
C GLU A 96 3.17 -11.02 -11.98
N GLY A 97 2.03 -11.19 -12.66
CA GLY A 97 1.80 -12.30 -13.60
C GLY A 97 2.90 -12.49 -14.65
N PRO A 98 3.41 -11.41 -15.31
CA PRO A 98 4.53 -11.51 -16.25
C PRO A 98 5.86 -11.97 -15.61
N LYS A 99 5.97 -11.98 -14.28
CA LYS A 99 7.15 -12.38 -13.51
C LYS A 99 7.00 -13.78 -12.90
N ASP A 100 6.19 -14.63 -13.53
CA ASP A 100 5.95 -16.03 -13.13
C ASP A 100 5.32 -16.16 -11.72
N LEU A 101 4.34 -15.31 -11.42
CA LEU A 101 3.60 -15.36 -10.15
C LEU A 101 2.95 -16.73 -9.94
N GLN A 102 3.39 -17.43 -8.90
CA GLN A 102 2.77 -18.65 -8.41
C GLN A 102 1.67 -18.32 -7.40
N VAL A 103 0.49 -18.93 -7.57
CA VAL A 103 -0.63 -18.75 -6.63
C VAL A 103 -0.90 -20.06 -5.92
N VAL A 104 -0.67 -20.06 -4.60
CA VAL A 104 -0.78 -21.23 -3.74
C VAL A 104 -1.74 -20.97 -2.59
N ASP A 105 -2.39 -22.03 -2.14
CA ASP A 105 -3.15 -22.09 -0.90
C ASP A 105 -2.72 -23.31 -0.07
N PHE A 106 -3.24 -23.45 1.15
CA PHE A 106 -2.93 -24.60 2.02
C PHE A 106 -3.43 -25.95 1.46
N GLY A 107 -4.33 -25.94 0.49
CA GLY A 107 -4.85 -27.14 -0.18
C GLY A 107 -4.02 -27.57 -1.41
N THR A 108 -3.04 -26.76 -1.82
CA THR A 108 -2.26 -26.99 -3.03
C THR A 108 -1.39 -28.24 -2.87
N HIS A 109 -1.51 -29.16 -3.83
CA HIS A 109 -0.72 -30.39 -3.82
C HIS A 109 0.79 -30.06 -3.87
N HIS A 110 1.57 -30.68 -3.00
CA HIS A 110 3.00 -30.36 -2.81
C HIS A 110 3.29 -28.90 -2.42
N TYR A 111 2.39 -28.22 -1.69
CA TYR A 111 2.55 -26.84 -1.18
C TYR A 111 3.99 -26.48 -0.78
N MET A 112 4.63 -27.26 0.10
CA MET A 112 6.00 -26.98 0.55
C MET A 112 7.03 -26.89 -0.58
N LYS A 113 6.89 -27.71 -1.63
CA LYS A 113 7.81 -27.69 -2.79
C LYS A 113 7.58 -26.49 -3.71
N VAL A 114 6.41 -25.87 -3.66
CA VAL A 114 6.09 -24.69 -4.49
C VAL A 114 6.54 -23.41 -3.76
N VAL A 115 6.60 -23.44 -2.43
CA VAL A 115 7.02 -22.31 -1.59
C VAL A 115 8.55 -22.25 -1.40
N GLU A 116 9.23 -23.40 -1.43
CA GLU A 116 10.69 -23.53 -1.37
C GLU A 116 11.36 -23.17 -2.70
#